data_AF-A0A7J8BJY6-F1
#
_entry.id   AF-A0A7J8BJY6-F1
#
_cell.length_a   1.000
_cell.length_b   1.000
_cell.length_c   1.000
_cell.angle_alpha   90.00
_cell.angle_beta   90.00
_cell.angle_gamma   90.00
#
_symmetry.space_group_name_H-M   'P 1'
#
loop_
_entity.id
_entity.type
_entity.pdbx_description
1 polymer ?
#
loop_
_entity_poly.entity_id
_entity_poly.type
_entity_poly.pdbx_seq_one_letter_code
_entity_poly.pdbx_strand_id
1 'polypeptide(L)'
;MMAEMIGEFPDLHRTIVSERDIYLTYMLRQAARRLELPRSSDAEPRKCVPSVVVGVVGMGHVPGIEKNWTTDLNIQEIMTVPPPSISGRVSRLAVKVAFLGLLGYGLYWMGRRTASLVLSLPATQYCLQRASSARPNK
;
A
#
# COMPACT_ATOMS: atom_id res chain seq x y z
N MET A 1 -11.17 34.30 20.90
CA MET A 1 -9.70 34.17 20.90
C MET A 1 -9.17 32.96 20.11
N MET A 2 -9.99 31.95 19.76
CA MET A 2 -9.61 30.78 18.93
C MET A 2 -10.22 30.84 17.51
N ALA A 3 -10.57 32.03 17.02
CA ALA A 3 -11.16 32.20 15.68
C ALA A 3 -10.15 32.75 14.66
N GLU A 4 -9.03 33.28 15.13
CA GLU A 4 -8.06 34.04 14.30
C GLU A 4 -6.92 33.15 13.76
N MET A 5 -6.74 31.94 14.32
CA MET A 5 -5.83 30.91 13.78
C MET A 5 -6.53 29.91 12.84
N ILE A 6 -7.72 30.27 12.31
CA ILE A 6 -8.44 29.48 11.29
C ILE A 6 -7.95 29.86 9.87
N GLY A 7 -7.09 30.88 9.75
CA GLY A 7 -6.65 31.41 8.47
C GLY A 7 -5.58 30.60 7.73
N GLU A 8 -4.73 29.82 8.40
CA GLU A 8 -3.55 29.23 7.75
C GLU A 8 -3.75 27.82 7.17
N PHE A 9 -4.69 27.00 7.67
CA PHE A 9 -4.92 25.64 7.15
C PHE A 9 -6.38 25.15 7.32
N PRO A 10 -7.34 25.61 6.48
CA PRO A 10 -8.74 25.20 6.57
C PRO A 10 -8.98 23.71 6.27
N ASP A 11 -8.08 23.07 5.50
CA ASP A 11 -8.16 21.65 5.17
C ASP A 11 -7.73 20.74 6.32
N LEU A 12 -6.78 21.15 7.16
CA LEU A 12 -6.28 20.31 8.26
C LEU A 12 -7.28 20.23 9.43
N HIS A 13 -8.02 21.32 9.71
CA HIS A 13 -9.07 21.32 10.73
C HIS A 13 -10.28 20.48 10.30
N ARG A 14 -10.65 20.50 9.01
CA ARG A 14 -11.69 19.61 8.48
C ARG A 14 -11.26 18.15 8.52
N THR A 15 -10.06 17.81 8.07
CA THR A 15 -9.63 16.40 8.03
C THR A 15 -9.38 15.81 9.42
N ILE A 16 -8.72 16.51 10.35
CA ILE A 16 -8.33 15.92 11.65
C ILE A 16 -9.48 15.89 12.67
N VAL A 17 -10.35 16.90 12.71
CA VAL A 17 -11.43 16.98 13.72
C VAL A 17 -12.67 16.22 13.27
N SER A 18 -13.06 16.31 11.99
CA SER A 18 -14.28 15.63 11.52
C SER A 18 -14.12 14.11 11.48
N GLU A 19 -12.96 13.58 11.08
CA GLU A 19 -12.70 12.14 11.09
C GLU A 19 -12.72 11.58 12.52
N ARG A 20 -12.17 12.33 13.48
CA ARG A 20 -12.19 11.93 14.90
C ARG A 20 -13.60 11.94 15.46
N ASP A 21 -14.41 12.95 15.15
CA ASP A 21 -15.81 13.01 15.60
C ASP A 21 -16.65 11.86 15.02
N ILE A 22 -16.41 11.51 13.75
CA ILE A 22 -17.05 10.36 13.10
C ILE A 22 -16.64 9.05 13.79
N TYR A 23 -15.35 8.87 14.09
CA TYR A 23 -14.85 7.69 14.81
C TYR A 23 -15.45 7.58 16.22
N LEU A 24 -15.46 8.68 16.98
CA LEU A 24 -16.02 8.72 18.35
C LEU A 24 -17.52 8.41 18.34
N THR A 25 -18.26 9.00 17.39
CA THR A 25 -19.70 8.73 17.21
C THR A 25 -19.95 7.26 16.89
N TYR A 26 -19.15 6.68 16.00
CA TYR A 26 -19.26 5.27 15.65
C TYR A 26 -19.00 4.35 16.85
N MET A 27 -17.92 4.57 17.59
CA MET A 27 -17.57 3.74 18.75
C MET A 27 -18.67 3.78 19.81
N LEU A 28 -19.25 4.96 20.07
CA LEU A 28 -20.40 5.10 20.98
C LEU A 28 -21.64 4.37 20.45
N ARG A 29 -21.95 4.50 19.16
CA ARG A 29 -23.07 3.80 18.53
C ARG A 29 -22.86 2.28 18.55
N GLN A 30 -21.63 1.79 18.38
CA GLN A 30 -21.28 0.37 18.46
C GLN A 30 -21.39 -0.16 19.89
N ALA A 31 -20.92 0.58 20.88
CA ALA A 31 -21.06 0.21 22.30
C ALA A 31 -22.53 0.20 22.75
N ALA A 32 -23.35 1.12 22.20
CA ALA A 32 -24.78 1.18 22.44
C ALA A 32 -25.59 0.12 21.65
N ARG A 33 -24.96 -0.67 20.76
CA ARG A 33 -25.65 -1.79 20.11
C ARG A 33 -26.04 -2.81 21.16
N ARG A 34 -27.23 -3.38 20.96
CA ARG A 34 -27.74 -4.44 21.84
C ARG A 34 -26.77 -5.61 21.81
N LEU A 35 -26.26 -5.99 22.99
CA LEU A 35 -25.48 -7.21 23.12
C LEU A 35 -26.43 -8.40 23.01
N GLU A 36 -26.23 -9.20 21.96
CA GLU A 36 -26.79 -10.54 21.89
C GLU A 36 -25.90 -11.45 22.75
N LEU A 37 -26.42 -11.87 23.90
CA LEU A 37 -25.72 -12.82 24.77
C LEU A 37 -25.58 -14.17 24.05
N PRO A 38 -24.44 -14.87 24.20
CA PRO A 38 -24.28 -16.22 23.64
C PRO A 38 -25.36 -17.15 24.18
N ARG A 39 -26.03 -17.87 23.28
CA ARG A 39 -27.02 -18.90 23.62
C ARG A 39 -26.41 -19.93 24.58
N SER A 40 -27.06 -20.18 25.70
CA SER A 40 -26.77 -21.35 26.55
C SER A 40 -27.60 -22.59 26.17
N SER A 41 -28.68 -22.44 25.38
CA SER A 41 -29.53 -23.53 24.90
C SER A 41 -30.39 -23.10 23.69
N ASP A 42 -30.70 -24.02 22.77
CA ASP A 42 -31.45 -23.76 21.53
C ASP A 42 -32.94 -23.46 21.74
N ALA A 43 -33.48 -23.71 22.94
CA ALA A 43 -34.91 -23.55 23.26
C ALA A 43 -35.31 -22.16 23.79
N GLU A 44 -34.35 -21.28 24.13
CA GLU A 44 -34.67 -19.99 24.75
C GLU A 44 -34.80 -18.84 23.72
N PRO A 45 -35.80 -17.95 23.87
CA PRO A 45 -35.96 -16.77 23.02
C PRO A 45 -34.77 -15.82 23.19
N ARG A 46 -34.33 -15.19 22.08
CA ARG A 46 -33.21 -14.24 22.06
C ARG A 46 -33.46 -13.11 23.09
N LYS A 47 -32.78 -13.15 24.23
CA LYS A 47 -32.89 -12.13 25.27
C LYS A 47 -32.05 -10.92 24.86
N CYS A 48 -32.70 -9.96 24.21
CA CYS A 48 -32.07 -8.74 23.75
C CYS A 48 -32.02 -7.73 24.91
N VAL A 49 -30.88 -7.59 25.56
CA VAL A 49 -30.73 -6.63 26.68
C VAL A 49 -30.43 -5.26 26.10
N PRO A 50 -31.23 -4.21 26.39
CA PRO A 50 -30.89 -2.86 26.01
C PRO A 50 -29.63 -2.42 26.79
N SER A 51 -28.57 -2.11 26.07
CA SER A 51 -27.33 -1.55 26.64
C SER A 51 -27.50 -0.04 26.77
N VAL A 52 -27.43 0.49 27.98
CA VAL A 52 -27.37 1.94 28.23
C VAL A 52 -25.90 2.31 28.40
N VAL A 53 -25.38 3.13 27.49
CA VAL A 53 -23.98 3.54 27.47
C VAL A 53 -23.89 5.04 27.73
N VAL A 54 -22.99 5.43 28.64
CA VAL A 54 -22.66 6.83 28.91
C VAL A 54 -21.26 7.10 28.37
N GLY A 55 -21.16 7.93 27.33
CA GLY A 55 -19.90 8.40 26.79
C GLY A 55 -19.48 9.72 27.41
N VAL A 56 -18.29 9.79 27.99
CA VAL A 56 -17.71 11.05 28.47
C VAL A 56 -16.80 11.62 27.39
N VAL A 57 -17.15 12.78 26.85
CA VAL A 57 -16.40 13.42 25.74
C VAL A 57 -16.16 14.89 26.05
N GLY A 58 -15.05 15.45 25.57
CA GLY A 58 -14.74 16.87 25.70
C GLY A 58 -15.74 17.75 24.94
N MET A 59 -15.98 18.97 25.46
CA MET A 59 -16.98 19.93 24.97
C MET A 59 -16.92 20.22 23.47
N GLY A 60 -15.73 20.18 22.87
CA GLY A 60 -15.56 20.45 21.43
C GLY A 60 -16.15 19.40 20.48
N HIS A 61 -16.35 18.16 20.96
CA HIS A 61 -16.80 17.04 20.13
C HIS A 61 -18.31 16.79 20.20
N VAL A 62 -18.98 17.25 21.26
CA VAL A 62 -20.43 17.11 21.46
C VAL A 62 -21.25 17.57 20.23
N PRO A 63 -21.03 18.78 19.66
CA PRO A 63 -21.79 19.22 18.48
C PRO A 63 -21.48 18.42 17.21
N GLY A 64 -20.29 17.79 17.12
CA GLY A 64 -19.93 16.91 16.02
C GLY A 64 -20.59 15.53 16.12
N ILE A 65 -20.72 15.01 17.35
CA ILE A 65 -21.38 13.73 17.63
C ILE A 65 -22.89 13.81 17.37
N GLU A 66 -23.55 14.88 17.84
CA GLU A 66 -24.99 15.07 17.64
C GLU A 66 -25.35 15.16 16.15
N LYS A 67 -24.55 15.86 15.35
CA LYS A 67 -24.76 16.00 13.90
C LYS A 67 -24.62 14.68 13.14
N ASN A 68 -23.74 13.79 13.61
CA ASN A 68 -23.40 12.54 12.93
C ASN A 68 -24.14 11.31 13.50
N TRP A 69 -24.98 11.48 14.53
CA TRP A 69 -25.61 10.37 15.25
C TRP A 69 -26.61 9.55 14.39
N THR A 70 -27.39 10.22 13.54
CA THR A 70 -28.39 9.60 12.65
C THR A 70 -27.88 9.30 11.25
N THR A 71 -26.69 9.77 10.89
CA THR A 71 -26.07 9.50 9.60
C THR A 71 -25.56 8.06 9.57
N ASP A 72 -25.76 7.34 8.45
CA ASP A 72 -25.07 6.08 8.22
C ASP A 72 -23.61 6.36 7.91
N LEU A 73 -22.81 6.36 8.98
CA LEU A 73 -21.37 6.56 8.91
C LEU A 73 -20.74 5.33 8.27
N ASN A 74 -20.09 5.49 7.11
CA ASN A 74 -19.38 4.42 6.43
C ASN A 74 -17.94 4.30 6.98
N ILE A 75 -17.79 3.62 8.11
CA ILE A 75 -16.51 3.48 8.85
C ILE A 75 -15.48 2.64 8.09
N GLN A 76 -15.92 1.86 7.10
CA GLN A 76 -15.00 1.12 6.26
C GLN A 76 -14.10 2.03 5.43
N GLU A 77 -14.48 3.29 5.20
CA GLU A 77 -13.61 4.21 4.47
C GLU A 77 -12.50 4.80 5.36
N ILE A 78 -12.73 4.93 6.67
CA ILE A 78 -11.80 5.58 7.62
C ILE A 78 -10.85 4.57 8.30
N MET A 79 -11.31 3.35 8.56
CA MET A 79 -10.46 2.31 9.18
C MET A 79 -9.60 1.53 8.19
N THR A 80 -9.85 1.69 6.88
CA THR A 80 -9.08 0.98 5.87
C THR A 80 -7.95 1.88 5.42
N VAL A 81 -6.76 1.67 6.01
CA VAL A 81 -5.52 2.25 5.49
C VAL A 81 -5.44 1.83 4.02
N PRO A 82 -5.42 2.78 3.06
CA PRO A 82 -5.35 2.41 1.66
C PRO A 82 -4.11 1.53 1.49
N PRO A 83 -4.26 0.32 0.92
CA PRO A 83 -3.14 -0.59 0.75
C PRO A 83 -2.03 0.15 0.01
N PRO A 84 -0.76 -0.01 0.41
CA PRO A 84 0.35 0.72 -0.18
C PRO A 84 0.28 0.56 -1.69
N SER A 85 0.21 1.70 -2.39
CA SER A 85 -0.05 1.76 -3.82
C SER A 85 0.83 0.74 -4.56
N ILE A 86 0.17 -0.17 -5.30
CA ILE A 86 0.81 -1.18 -6.15
C ILE A 86 1.89 -0.56 -7.06
N SER A 87 1.77 0.73 -7.39
CA SER A 87 2.75 1.53 -8.11
C SER A 87 4.15 1.49 -7.48
N GLY A 88 4.26 1.56 -6.15
CA GLY A 88 5.56 1.50 -5.45
C GLY A 88 6.23 0.12 -5.54
N ARG A 89 5.44 -0.94 -5.67
CA ARG A 89 5.95 -2.30 -5.87
C ARG A 89 6.41 -2.51 -7.32
N VAL A 90 5.63 -2.02 -8.28
CA VAL A 90 5.95 -2.07 -9.72
C VAL A 90 7.18 -1.23 -10.04
N SER A 91 7.31 -0.02 -9.49
CA SER A 91 8.47 0.85 -9.74
C SER A 91 9.76 0.24 -9.21
N ARG A 92 9.74 -0.34 -8.01
CA ARG A 92 10.90 -1.08 -7.46
C ARG A 92 11.29 -2.28 -8.32
N LEU A 93 10.31 -3.00 -8.88
CA LEU A 93 10.57 -4.12 -9.77
C LEU A 93 11.17 -3.64 -11.09
N ALA A 94 10.59 -2.59 -11.69
CA ALA A 94 11.08 -2.01 -12.94
C ALA A 94 12.53 -1.54 -12.82
N VAL A 95 12.89 -0.88 -11.71
CA VAL A 95 14.27 -0.44 -11.45
C VAL A 95 15.23 -1.64 -11.36
N LYS A 96 14.84 -2.71 -10.67
CA LYS A 96 15.65 -3.94 -10.59
C LYS A 96 15.85 -4.58 -11.96
N VAL A 97 14.77 -4.75 -12.73
CA VAL A 97 14.82 -5.33 -14.08
C VAL A 97 15.67 -4.46 -15.00
N ALA A 98 15.52 -3.14 -14.96
CA ALA A 98 16.32 -2.21 -15.74
C ALA A 98 17.82 -2.34 -15.40
N PHE A 99 18.16 -2.43 -14.11
CA PHE A 99 19.54 -2.59 -13.67
C PHE A 99 20.16 -3.91 -14.15
N LEU A 100 19.45 -5.04 -13.97
CA LEU A 100 19.91 -6.35 -14.47
C LEU A 100 20.00 -6.37 -16.00
N GLY A 101 19.04 -5.76 -16.70
CA GLY A 101 19.04 -5.64 -18.15
C GLY A 101 20.23 -4.83 -18.67
N LEU A 102 20.53 -3.69 -18.04
CA LEU A 102 21.66 -2.84 -18.39
C LEU A 102 22.99 -3.55 -18.15
N LEU A 103 23.12 -4.27 -17.02
CA LEU A 103 24.31 -5.05 -16.70
C LEU A 103 24.52 -6.18 -17.72
N GLY A 104 23.47 -6.95 -18.04
CA GLY A 104 23.51 -8.01 -19.04
C GLY A 104 23.83 -7.49 -20.44
N TYR A 105 23.23 -6.35 -20.84
CA TYR A 105 23.52 -5.70 -22.11
C TYR A 105 24.96 -5.19 -22.18
N GLY A 106 25.48 -4.60 -21.10
CA GLY A 106 26.87 -4.16 -21.00
C GLY A 106 27.86 -5.31 -21.20
N LEU A 107 27.63 -6.46 -20.54
CA LEU A 107 28.45 -7.66 -20.70
C LEU A 107 28.37 -8.22 -22.13
N TYR A 108 27.18 -8.27 -22.73
CA TYR A 108 27.01 -8.72 -24.11
C TYR A 108 27.74 -7.79 -25.10
N TRP A 109 27.58 -6.48 -24.95
CA TRP A 109 28.19 -5.50 -25.83
C TRP A 109 29.71 -5.51 -25.74
N MET A 110 30.25 -5.57 -24.51
CA MET A 110 31.69 -5.69 -24.27
C MET A 110 32.24 -7.01 -24.80
N GLY A 111 31.56 -8.13 -24.55
CA GLY A 111 31.94 -9.45 -25.05
C GLY A 111 31.92 -9.54 -26.58
N ARG A 112 30.94 -8.92 -27.24
CA ARG A 112 30.89 -8.85 -28.70
C ARG A 112 32.04 -7.99 -29.26
N ARG A 113 32.38 -6.88 -28.61
CA ARG A 113 33.52 -6.03 -28.98
C ARG A 113 34.84 -6.78 -28.81
N THR A 114 35.06 -7.48 -27.70
CA THR A 114 36.28 -8.25 -27.47
C THR A 114 36.39 -9.44 -28.40
N ALA A 115 35.30 -10.18 -28.65
CA ALA A 115 35.28 -11.27 -29.63
C ALA A 115 35.63 -10.78 -31.04
N SER A 116 35.07 -9.64 -31.45
CA SER A 116 35.40 -9.02 -32.75
C SER A 116 36.87 -8.62 -32.84
N LEU A 117 37.44 -8.07 -31.77
CA LEU A 117 38.86 -7.68 -31.73
C LEU A 117 39.77 -8.91 -31.74
N VAL A 118 39.44 -9.94 -30.95
CA VAL A 118 40.18 -11.20 -30.90
C VAL A 118 40.14 -11.92 -32.25
N LEU A 119 39.01 -11.93 -32.94
CA LEU A 119 38.88 -12.51 -34.29
C LEU A 119 39.65 -11.69 -35.35
N SER A 120 39.84 -10.40 -35.13
CA SER A 120 40.60 -9.52 -36.05
C SER A 120 42.12 -9.57 -35.85
N LEU A 121 42.62 -10.25 -34.80
CA LEU A 121 44.06 -10.40 -34.57
C LEU A 121 44.67 -11.32 -35.64
N PRO A 122 45.77 -10.93 -36.30
CA PRO A 122 46.40 -11.75 -37.33
C PRO A 122 46.88 -13.11 -36.79
N ALA A 123 47.20 -13.20 -35.49
CA ALA A 123 47.56 -14.44 -34.82
C ALA A 123 46.39 -15.45 -34.73
N THR A 124 45.17 -14.98 -34.52
CA THR A 124 43.99 -15.86 -34.46
C THR A 124 43.56 -16.28 -35.86
N GLN A 125 43.66 -15.41 -36.86
CA GLN A 125 43.46 -15.81 -38.26
C GLN A 125 44.46 -16.87 -38.70
N TYR A 126 45.74 -16.73 -38.33
CA TYR A 126 46.77 -17.73 -38.61
C TYR A 126 46.47 -19.08 -37.94
N CYS A 127 46.06 -19.06 -36.66
CA CYS A 127 45.65 -20.28 -35.94
C CYS A 127 44.39 -20.93 -36.53
N LEU A 128 43.38 -20.15 -36.92
CA LEU A 128 42.16 -20.64 -37.56
C LEU A 128 42.44 -21.25 -38.93
N GLN A 129 43.29 -20.61 -39.72
CA GLN A 129 43.68 -21.11 -41.04
C GLN A 129 44.49 -22.40 -40.92
N ARG A 130 45.42 -22.47 -39.95
CA ARG A 130 46.17 -23.69 -39.63
C ARG A 130 45.28 -24.83 -39.11
N ALA A 131 44.30 -24.53 -38.26
CA ALA A 131 43.32 -25.51 -37.79
C ALA A 131 42.38 -26.00 -38.91
N SER A 132 41.99 -25.11 -39.83
CA SER A 132 41.20 -25.44 -41.01
C SER A 132 41.98 -26.33 -41.98
N SER A 133 43.26 -26.05 -42.23
CA SER A 133 44.13 -26.88 -43.08
C SER A 133 44.50 -28.23 -42.46
N ALA A 134 44.46 -28.34 -41.13
CA ALA A 134 44.72 -29.59 -40.40
C ALA A 134 43.51 -30.54 -40.34
N ARG A 135 42.33 -30.12 -40.83
CA ARG A 135 41.14 -30.97 -40.88
C ARG A 135 41.18 -31.81 -42.17
N PRO A 136 41.37 -33.14 -42.11
CA PRO A 136 41.35 -33.97 -43.30
C PRO A 136 39.93 -33.97 -43.88
N ASN A 137 39.84 -33.67 -45.18
CA ASN A 137 38.60 -33.71 -45.95
C ASN A 137 38.09 -35.16 -45.92
N LYS A 138 36.87 -35.36 -45.44
CA LYS A 138 36.21 -36.67 -45.36
C LYS A 138 34.99 -36.67 -46.25
#